data_AF-A0A960JFG4-F1
#
_entry.id   AF-A0A960JFG4-F1
#
_cell.length_a   1.000
_cell.length_b   1.000
_cell.length_c   1.000
_cell.angle_alpha   90.00
_cell.angle_beta   90.00
_cell.angle_gamma   90.00
#
_symmetry.space_group_name_H-M   'P 1'
#
loop_
_entity.id
_entity.type
_entity.pdbx_description
1 polymer ?
#
loop_
_entity_poly.entity_id
_entity_poly.type
_entity_poly.pdbx_seq_one_letter_code
_entity_poly.pdbx_strand_id
1 'polypeptide(L)'
;MKKLGLLITLLFALFTAALAQRSGNQVYNTQPKPNQANNGVLDSGNENQYSIEASVLINVKADSYVAVFGVQEESTTPEQNNTKLTSQINAFTAELGKLGVSRSDIYVDFITQNRVYDFTISGNTAKESFSGFETKKTIAVKFKKDELFEPIVAAAAKLKIFDLIKVDYLVS
;
A
#
# COMPACT_ATOMS: atom_id res chain seq x y z
N MET A 1 45.66 -22.88 -27.98
CA MET A 1 45.73 -22.26 -26.63
C MET A 1 45.40 -20.78 -26.62
N LYS A 2 45.94 -19.94 -27.52
CA LYS A 2 45.68 -18.47 -27.54
C LYS A 2 44.21 -18.07 -27.74
N LYS A 3 43.45 -18.82 -28.55
CA LYS A 3 42.02 -18.55 -28.81
C LYS A 3 41.10 -18.91 -27.63
N LEU A 4 41.48 -19.90 -26.82
CA LEU A 4 40.71 -20.32 -25.65
C LEU A 4 40.85 -19.32 -24.50
N GLY A 5 42.05 -18.75 -24.33
CA GLY A 5 42.28 -17.68 -23.36
C GLY A 5 41.43 -16.45 -23.64
N LEU A 6 41.34 -16.01 -24.92
CA LEU A 6 40.54 -14.85 -25.32
C LEU A 6 39.03 -15.05 -25.07
N LEU A 7 38.53 -16.28 -25.27
CA LEU A 7 37.12 -16.61 -25.03
C LEU A 7 36.77 -16.53 -23.53
N ILE A 8 37.69 -16.98 -22.67
CA ILE A 8 37.51 -16.94 -21.20
C ILE A 8 37.53 -15.50 -20.69
N THR A 9 38.41 -14.64 -21.22
CA THR A 9 38.41 -13.21 -20.84
C THR A 9 37.14 -12.49 -21.29
N LEU A 10 36.59 -12.83 -22.46
CA LEU A 10 35.35 -12.25 -22.96
C LEU A 10 34.13 -12.69 -22.13
N LEU A 11 34.11 -13.94 -21.66
CA LEU A 11 33.04 -14.47 -20.80
C LEU A 11 33.03 -13.80 -19.42
N PHE A 12 34.20 -13.46 -18.88
CA PHE A 12 34.32 -12.79 -17.57
C PHE A 12 33.87 -11.32 -17.62
N ALA A 13 34.08 -10.63 -18.74
CA ALA A 13 33.66 -9.24 -18.94
C ALA A 13 32.12 -9.07 -19.08
N LEU A 14 31.41 -10.12 -19.52
CA LEU A 14 29.95 -10.09 -19.64
C LEU A 14 29.23 -10.32 -18.31
N PHE A 15 29.87 -10.97 -17.32
CA PHE A 15 29.30 -11.22 -16.00
C PHE A 15 29.24 -9.96 -15.11
N THR A 16 30.18 -9.02 -15.26
CA THR A 16 30.20 -7.79 -14.46
C THR A 16 29.16 -6.76 -14.90
N ALA A 17 28.69 -6.82 -16.15
CA ALA A 17 27.63 -5.94 -16.65
C ALA A 17 26.23 -6.31 -16.13
N ALA A 18 26.02 -7.55 -15.69
CA ALA A 18 24.73 -8.02 -15.17
C ALA A 18 24.42 -7.56 -13.73
N LEU A 19 25.44 -7.15 -12.97
CA LEU A 19 25.26 -6.67 -11.58
C LEU A 19 24.88 -5.18 -11.50
N ALA A 20 25.00 -4.42 -12.58
CA ALA A 20 24.72 -2.98 -12.60
C ALA A 20 23.23 -2.63 -12.79
N GLN A 21 22.37 -3.59 -13.13
CA GLN A 21 20.95 -3.32 -13.37
C GLN A 21 20.09 -3.28 -12.09
N ARG A 22 20.64 -3.66 -10.93
CA ARG A 22 19.87 -3.67 -9.68
C ARG A 22 19.80 -2.32 -8.97
N SER A 23 20.76 -1.39 -9.20
CA SER A 23 20.76 -0.07 -8.55
C SER A 23 19.97 0.99 -9.33
N GLY A 24 19.83 0.87 -10.66
CA GLY A 24 19.09 1.84 -11.49
C GLY A 24 17.58 1.87 -11.23
N ASN A 25 16.95 0.72 -10.96
CA ASN A 25 15.50 0.65 -10.74
C ASN A 25 15.06 1.13 -9.35
N GLN A 26 15.97 1.26 -8.39
CA GLN A 26 15.67 1.89 -7.10
C GLN A 26 15.58 3.43 -7.21
N VAL A 27 16.22 4.02 -8.23
CA VAL A 27 16.21 5.48 -8.47
C VAL A 27 14.95 5.92 -9.23
N TYR A 28 14.36 5.05 -10.06
CA TYR A 28 13.16 5.41 -10.84
C TYR A 28 11.84 5.30 -10.07
N ASN A 29 11.82 4.70 -8.88
CA ASN A 29 10.62 4.64 -8.04
C ASN A 29 10.64 5.74 -6.96
N THR A 30 10.94 6.97 -7.37
CA THR A 30 10.68 8.18 -6.58
C THR A 30 9.21 8.56 -6.67
N GLN A 31 8.34 7.74 -6.08
CA GLN A 31 7.15 8.28 -5.41
C GLN A 31 6.93 7.58 -4.08
N PRO A 32 7.71 7.94 -3.06
CA PRO A 32 7.11 8.28 -1.80
C PRO A 32 6.73 9.77 -1.91
N LYS A 33 5.46 10.12 -1.71
CA LYS A 33 5.10 11.45 -1.22
C LYS A 33 5.14 11.41 0.32
N PRO A 34 6.29 11.57 0.99
CA PRO A 34 6.28 12.18 2.30
C PRO A 34 6.50 13.68 2.07
N ASN A 35 5.69 14.50 2.73
CA ASN A 35 5.91 15.91 3.03
C ASN A 35 7.17 16.52 2.36
N GLN A 36 6.98 17.34 1.32
CA GLN A 36 8.04 18.17 0.76
C GLN A 36 8.59 19.07 1.87
N ALA A 37 9.57 18.58 2.62
CA ALA A 37 10.54 19.41 3.27
C ALA A 37 11.29 20.12 2.14
N ASN A 38 11.28 21.45 2.16
CA ASN A 38 11.97 22.29 1.20
C ASN A 38 13.39 21.75 0.96
N ASN A 39 13.66 21.23 -0.24
CA ASN A 39 15.02 21.05 -0.72
C ASN A 39 15.60 22.46 -0.90
N GLY A 40 16.33 22.93 0.10
CA GLY A 40 17.07 24.18 0.03
C GLY A 40 18.11 24.08 -1.08
N VAL A 41 17.81 24.63 -2.25
CA VAL A 41 18.80 24.83 -3.31
C VAL A 41 19.81 25.85 -2.78
N LEU A 42 21.04 25.43 -2.58
CA LEU A 42 22.14 26.33 -2.26
C LEU A 42 22.55 27.08 -3.54
N ASP A 43 21.98 28.27 -3.73
CA ASP A 43 22.36 29.15 -4.82
C ASP A 43 23.77 29.72 -4.56
N SER A 44 24.75 29.25 -5.32
CA SER A 44 26.15 29.66 -5.24
C SER A 44 26.42 30.78 -6.27
N GLY A 45 25.75 31.92 -6.11
CA GLY A 45 25.86 33.05 -7.04
C GLY A 45 26.95 34.08 -6.70
N ASN A 46 27.61 34.02 -5.54
CA ASN A 46 28.59 35.03 -5.10
C ASN A 46 29.95 34.42 -4.74
N GLU A 47 31.03 35.02 -5.25
CA GLU A 47 32.40 34.49 -5.20
C GLU A 47 33.03 34.38 -3.79
N ASN A 48 32.34 34.81 -2.73
CA ASN A 48 32.84 34.82 -1.35
C ASN A 48 31.85 34.21 -0.33
N GLN A 49 31.01 33.27 -0.73
CA GLN A 49 30.05 32.64 0.18
C GLN A 49 30.28 31.13 0.31
N TYR A 50 30.48 30.68 1.55
CA TYR A 50 30.57 29.25 1.89
C TYR A 50 29.20 28.79 2.41
N SER A 51 28.62 27.81 1.73
CA SER A 51 27.38 27.16 2.14
C SER A 51 27.68 25.78 2.69
N ILE A 52 27.12 25.45 3.86
CA ILE A 52 27.24 24.13 4.49
C ILE A 52 25.84 23.53 4.55
N GLU A 53 25.67 22.39 3.89
CA GLU A 53 24.50 21.54 4.03
C GLU A 53 24.78 20.49 5.10
N ALA A 54 23.82 20.30 6.02
CA ALA A 54 23.86 19.23 7.00
C ALA A 54 22.53 18.47 6.97
N SER A 55 22.59 17.19 6.61
CA SER A 55 21.46 16.29 6.70
C SER A 55 21.47 15.61 8.07
N VAL A 56 20.38 15.76 8.83
CA VAL A 56 20.24 15.18 10.17
C VAL A 56 19.11 14.15 10.17
N LEU A 57 19.37 12.99 10.77
CA LEU A 57 18.36 11.96 11.02
C LEU A 57 17.95 12.02 12.49
N ILE A 58 16.65 12.05 12.75
CA ILE A 58 16.07 12.00 14.09
C ILE A 58 15.06 10.86 14.18
N ASN A 59 15.03 10.19 15.33
CA ASN A 59 13.98 9.21 15.64
C ASN A 59 12.84 9.93 16.37
N VAL A 60 11.67 9.98 15.75
CA VAL A 60 10.49 10.67 16.29
C VAL A 60 9.35 9.67 16.44
N LYS A 61 8.69 9.70 17.61
CA LYS A 61 7.47 8.92 17.83
C LYS A 61 6.32 9.55 17.04
N ALA A 62 5.47 8.73 16.45
CA ALA A 62 4.30 9.23 15.73
C ALA A 62 3.27 9.85 16.69
N ASP A 63 2.67 10.96 16.26
CA ASP A 63 1.60 11.66 16.98
C ASP A 63 0.23 11.01 16.74
N SER A 64 0.07 10.39 15.57
CA SER A 64 -1.12 9.62 15.22
C SER A 64 -0.83 8.58 14.16
N TYR A 65 -1.80 7.69 13.97
CA TYR A 65 -1.71 6.52 13.10
C TYR A 65 -2.95 6.46 12.24
N VAL A 66 -2.82 5.91 11.02
CA VAL A 66 -3.95 5.58 10.16
C VAL A 66 -3.81 4.14 9.70
N ALA A 67 -4.68 3.26 10.18
CA ALA A 67 -4.77 1.89 9.68
C ALA A 67 -5.80 1.82 8.56
N VAL A 68 -5.42 1.26 7.40
CA VAL A 68 -6.29 1.11 6.24
C VAL A 68 -6.61 -0.35 6.03
N PHE A 69 -7.90 -0.68 6.05
CA PHE A 69 -8.41 -2.03 5.83
C PHE A 69 -9.10 -2.15 4.49
N GLY A 70 -8.95 -3.30 3.83
CA GLY A 70 -9.70 -3.69 2.64
C GLY A 70 -10.94 -4.50 3.02
N VAL A 71 -12.06 -4.21 2.36
CA VAL A 71 -13.26 -5.05 2.41
C VAL A 71 -13.77 -5.31 1.00
N GLN A 72 -14.22 -6.53 0.76
CA GLN A 72 -14.79 -6.93 -0.52
C GLN A 72 -15.96 -7.88 -0.33
N GLU A 73 -16.90 -7.85 -1.27
CA GLU A 73 -18.06 -8.73 -1.30
C GLU A 73 -18.41 -9.08 -2.74
N GLU A 74 -18.89 -10.31 -2.93
CA GLU A 74 -19.37 -10.83 -4.20
C GLU A 74 -20.83 -11.28 -4.09
N SER A 75 -21.66 -10.86 -5.04
CA SER A 75 -23.08 -11.19 -5.10
C SER A 75 -23.59 -11.07 -6.55
N THR A 76 -24.81 -11.51 -6.78
CA THR A 76 -25.41 -11.48 -8.12
C THR A 76 -25.70 -10.07 -8.62
N THR A 77 -25.90 -9.10 -7.71
CA THR A 77 -26.08 -7.68 -8.07
C THR A 77 -25.20 -6.75 -7.24
N PRO A 78 -24.82 -5.57 -7.79
CA PRO A 78 -24.07 -4.55 -7.06
C PRO A 78 -24.76 -4.02 -5.80
N GLU A 79 -26.09 -3.96 -5.81
CA GLU A 79 -26.89 -3.46 -4.69
C GLU A 79 -26.74 -4.39 -3.48
N GLN A 80 -26.78 -5.71 -3.72
CA GLN A 80 -26.59 -6.70 -2.66
C GLN A 80 -25.19 -6.61 -2.04
N ASN A 81 -24.15 -6.42 -2.86
CA ASN A 81 -22.79 -6.17 -2.37
C ASN A 81 -22.75 -4.94 -1.47
N ASN A 82 -23.33 -3.83 -1.94
CA ASN A 82 -23.31 -2.57 -1.19
C ASN A 82 -24.08 -2.68 0.13
N THR A 83 -25.20 -3.40 0.18
CA THR A 83 -25.93 -3.65 1.43
C THR A 83 -25.11 -4.46 2.43
N LYS A 84 -24.51 -5.58 2.00
CA LYS A 84 -23.68 -6.43 2.87
C LYS A 84 -22.45 -5.69 3.38
N LEU A 85 -21.71 -5.01 2.49
CA LEU A 85 -20.55 -4.20 2.85
C LEU A 85 -20.93 -3.09 3.84
N THR A 86 -22.04 -2.38 3.59
CA THR A 86 -22.49 -1.31 4.50
C THR A 86 -22.82 -1.86 5.88
N SER A 87 -23.47 -3.03 5.95
CA SER A 87 -23.74 -3.70 7.23
C SER A 87 -22.46 -4.06 7.98
N GLN A 88 -21.48 -4.66 7.29
CA GLN A 88 -20.18 -5.02 7.86
C GLN A 88 -19.39 -3.79 8.34
N ILE A 89 -19.36 -2.73 7.54
CA ILE A 89 -18.71 -1.45 7.85
C ILE A 89 -19.37 -0.80 9.08
N ASN A 90 -20.70 -0.81 9.16
CA ASN A 90 -21.42 -0.25 10.30
C ASN A 90 -21.17 -1.04 11.58
N ALA A 91 -21.12 -2.36 11.51
CA ALA A 91 -20.74 -3.21 12.64
C ALA A 91 -19.31 -2.90 13.10
N PHE A 92 -18.37 -2.74 12.17
CA PHE A 92 -16.99 -2.40 12.51
C PHE A 92 -16.87 -1.01 13.13
N THR A 93 -17.58 -0.04 12.57
CA THR A 93 -17.69 1.31 13.13
C THR A 93 -18.20 1.29 14.57
N ALA A 94 -19.20 0.44 14.87
CA ALA A 94 -19.73 0.31 16.22
C ALA A 94 -18.71 -0.30 17.20
N GLU A 95 -17.95 -1.32 16.78
CA GLU A 95 -16.86 -1.88 17.59
C GLU A 95 -15.75 -0.85 17.84
N LEU A 96 -15.37 -0.07 16.81
CA LEU A 96 -14.39 1.02 16.94
C LEU A 96 -14.85 2.10 17.93
N GLY A 97 -16.15 2.42 17.94
CA GLY A 97 -16.73 3.34 18.91
C GLY A 97 -16.56 2.88 20.36
N LYS A 98 -16.62 1.56 20.62
CA LYS A 98 -16.36 0.99 21.96
C LYS A 98 -14.89 1.13 22.38
N LEU A 99 -13.98 1.25 21.42
CA LEU A 99 -12.56 1.49 21.63
C LEU A 99 -12.22 3.00 21.74
N GLY A 100 -13.22 3.87 21.67
CA GLY A 100 -13.05 5.32 21.77
C GLY A 100 -12.63 6.01 20.46
N VAL A 101 -12.73 5.32 19.31
CA VAL A 101 -12.50 5.93 18.00
C VAL A 101 -13.76 6.69 17.57
N SER A 102 -13.62 7.97 17.24
CA SER A 102 -14.75 8.78 16.76
C SER A 102 -15.16 8.38 15.35
N ARG A 103 -16.45 8.51 15.03
CA ARG A 103 -16.95 8.34 13.65
C ARG A 103 -16.26 9.29 12.66
N SER A 104 -15.86 10.49 13.11
CA SER A 104 -15.13 11.47 12.31
C SER A 104 -13.71 11.03 11.94
N ASP A 105 -13.16 10.04 12.65
CA ASP A 105 -11.83 9.46 12.40
C ASP A 105 -11.91 8.18 11.55
N ILE A 106 -13.09 7.85 11.02
CA ILE A 106 -13.32 6.66 10.17
C ILE A 106 -13.76 7.12 8.79
N TYR A 107 -12.98 6.77 7.78
CA TYR A 107 -13.23 7.10 6.38
C TYR A 107 -13.44 5.82 5.58
N VAL A 108 -14.41 5.85 4.68
CA VAL A 108 -14.74 4.70 3.83
C VAL A 108 -14.75 5.16 2.40
N ASP A 109 -13.90 4.58 1.58
CA ASP A 109 -13.78 4.92 0.16
C ASP A 109 -14.14 3.73 -0.72
N PHE A 110 -14.76 4.03 -1.86
CA PHE A 110 -15.02 3.04 -2.89
C PHE A 110 -13.77 2.85 -3.74
N ILE A 111 -13.35 1.59 -3.93
CA ILE A 111 -12.18 1.27 -4.77
C ILE A 111 -12.66 0.90 -6.17
N THR A 112 -13.43 -0.19 -6.28
CA THR A 112 -13.84 -0.77 -7.57
C THR A 112 -15.14 -1.54 -7.48
N GLN A 113 -15.79 -1.71 -8.63
CA GLN A 113 -16.86 -2.67 -8.84
C GLN A 113 -16.68 -3.35 -10.19
N ASN A 114 -16.44 -4.65 -10.16
CA ASN A 114 -16.12 -5.46 -11.33
C ASN A 114 -17.19 -6.54 -11.55
N ARG A 115 -17.28 -7.05 -12.77
CA ARG A 115 -18.05 -8.25 -13.09
C ARG A 115 -17.20 -9.49 -12.77
N VAL A 116 -17.82 -10.50 -12.20
CA VAL A 116 -17.21 -11.80 -11.91
C VAL A 116 -17.76 -12.82 -12.91
N TYR A 117 -16.86 -13.63 -13.46
CA TYR A 117 -17.18 -14.68 -14.43
C TYR A 117 -16.64 -16.01 -13.92
N ASP A 118 -17.47 -17.04 -14.01
CA ASP A 118 -17.10 -18.42 -13.72
C ASP A 118 -16.75 -19.16 -15.01
N PHE A 119 -16.01 -20.26 -14.85
CA PHE A 119 -15.65 -21.15 -15.94
C PHE A 119 -16.21 -22.54 -15.71
N THR A 120 -16.94 -23.07 -16.71
CA THR A 120 -17.30 -24.48 -16.76
C THR A 120 -16.37 -25.21 -17.72
N ILE A 121 -15.69 -26.25 -17.25
CA ILE A 121 -14.78 -27.06 -18.06
C ILE A 121 -15.51 -28.32 -18.54
N SER A 122 -15.52 -28.52 -19.85
CA SER A 122 -16.06 -29.73 -20.50
C SER A 122 -15.02 -30.28 -21.47
N GLY A 123 -14.31 -31.34 -21.06
CA GLY A 123 -13.20 -31.93 -21.82
C GLY A 123 -12.03 -30.95 -21.95
N ASN A 124 -11.66 -30.62 -23.20
CA ASN A 124 -10.61 -29.64 -23.52
C ASN A 124 -11.12 -28.21 -23.71
N THR A 125 -12.40 -27.94 -23.45
CA THR A 125 -13.02 -26.62 -23.66
C THR A 125 -13.42 -26.00 -22.32
N ALA A 126 -12.97 -24.76 -22.07
CA ALA A 126 -13.46 -23.93 -20.98
C ALA A 126 -14.48 -22.92 -21.53
N LYS A 127 -15.67 -22.85 -20.92
CA LYS A 127 -16.71 -21.88 -21.28
C LYS A 127 -16.90 -20.89 -20.13
N GLU A 128 -16.76 -19.61 -20.44
CA GLU A 128 -17.01 -18.51 -19.52
C GLU A 128 -18.54 -18.27 -19.38
N SER A 129 -18.98 -18.05 -18.14
CA SER A 129 -20.35 -17.65 -17.80
C SER A 129 -20.34 -16.55 -16.76
N PHE A 130 -21.15 -15.51 -16.96
CA PHE A 130 -21.31 -14.44 -15.99
C PHE A 130 -21.83 -14.98 -14.65
N SER A 131 -21.15 -14.64 -13.55
CA SER A 131 -21.44 -15.15 -12.20
C SER A 131 -21.98 -14.07 -11.27
N GLY A 132 -21.52 -12.82 -11.40
CA GLY A 132 -22.02 -11.72 -10.58
C GLY A 132 -21.14 -10.49 -10.60
N PHE A 133 -21.07 -9.80 -9.47
CA PHE A 133 -20.27 -8.61 -9.27
C PHE A 133 -19.43 -8.71 -8.01
N GLU A 134 -18.23 -8.13 -8.05
CA GLU A 134 -17.35 -7.93 -6.91
C GLU A 134 -17.29 -6.43 -6.63
N THR A 135 -17.47 -6.03 -5.37
CA THR A 135 -17.29 -4.63 -4.94
C THR A 135 -16.21 -4.57 -3.87
N LYS A 136 -15.26 -3.62 -4.01
CA LYS A 136 -14.18 -3.39 -3.05
C LYS A 136 -14.25 -1.99 -2.47
N LYS A 137 -14.06 -1.87 -1.16
CA LYS A 137 -13.97 -0.60 -0.42
C LYS A 137 -12.78 -0.64 0.52
N THR A 138 -12.26 0.53 0.86
CA THR A 138 -11.31 0.70 1.96
C THR A 138 -11.98 1.32 3.17
N ILE A 139 -11.46 1.03 4.35
CA ILE A 139 -11.83 1.67 5.62
C ILE A 139 -10.53 2.19 6.25
N ALA A 140 -10.34 3.50 6.27
CA ALA A 140 -9.24 4.14 6.96
C ALA A 140 -9.68 4.58 8.37
N VAL A 141 -8.92 4.17 9.38
CA VAL A 141 -9.20 4.43 10.79
C VAL A 141 -8.03 5.22 11.37
N LYS A 142 -8.29 6.47 11.76
CA LYS A 142 -7.30 7.31 12.45
C LYS A 142 -7.38 7.10 13.96
N PHE A 143 -6.24 6.94 14.60
CA PHE A 143 -6.14 6.81 16.05
C PHE A 143 -4.83 7.42 16.57
N LYS A 144 -4.79 7.80 17.86
CA LYS A 144 -3.62 8.48 18.45
C LYS A 144 -2.74 7.59 19.32
N LYS A 145 -3.33 6.61 19.99
CA LYS A 145 -2.61 5.74 20.93
C LYS A 145 -2.22 4.45 20.21
N ASP A 146 -0.92 4.16 20.17
CA ASP A 146 -0.36 2.92 19.61
C ASP A 146 -1.06 1.67 20.17
N GLU A 147 -1.34 1.65 21.47
CA GLU A 147 -2.04 0.58 22.18
C GLU A 147 -3.43 0.22 21.61
N LEU A 148 -4.06 1.11 20.81
CA LEU A 148 -5.33 0.84 20.16
C LEU A 148 -5.19 -0.02 18.90
N PHE A 149 -3.99 -0.15 18.33
CA PHE A 149 -3.78 -0.87 17.08
C PHE A 149 -4.23 -2.34 17.19
N GLU A 150 -3.70 -3.08 18.16
CA GLU A 150 -4.05 -4.50 18.37
C GLU A 150 -5.56 -4.71 18.63
N PRO A 151 -6.22 -3.94 19.53
CA PRO A 151 -7.68 -3.98 19.68
C PRO A 151 -8.46 -3.68 18.39
N ILE A 152 -8.01 -2.73 17.57
CA ILE A 152 -8.64 -2.38 16.29
C ILE A 152 -8.55 -3.56 15.32
N VAL A 153 -7.37 -4.18 15.19
CA VAL A 153 -7.18 -5.38 14.34
C VAL A 153 -8.03 -6.54 14.84
N ALA A 154 -8.10 -6.77 16.15
CA ALA A 154 -8.94 -7.81 16.73
C ALA A 154 -10.45 -7.55 16.48
N ALA A 155 -10.89 -6.29 16.54
CA ALA A 155 -12.27 -5.91 16.21
C ALA A 155 -12.59 -6.15 14.72
N ALA A 156 -11.66 -5.82 13.82
CA ALA A 156 -11.79 -6.09 12.39
C ALA A 156 -11.91 -7.59 12.12
N ALA A 157 -11.04 -8.40 12.73
CA ALA A 157 -11.04 -9.86 12.55
C ALA A 157 -12.35 -10.54 13.00
N LYS A 158 -12.97 -10.08 14.11
CA LYS A 158 -14.29 -10.57 14.57
C LYS A 158 -15.39 -10.39 13.52
N LEU A 159 -15.24 -9.40 12.66
CA LEU A 159 -16.19 -9.05 11.60
C LEU A 159 -15.75 -9.54 10.22
N LYS A 160 -14.74 -10.41 10.16
CA LYS A 160 -14.16 -10.95 8.93
C LYS A 160 -13.54 -9.90 8.01
N ILE A 161 -13.02 -8.83 8.59
CA ILE A 161 -12.19 -7.84 7.89
C ILE A 161 -10.73 -8.23 8.15
N PHE A 162 -10.12 -8.94 7.21
CA PHE A 162 -8.79 -9.54 7.37
C PHE A 162 -7.69 -8.82 6.63
N ASP A 163 -8.04 -8.01 5.63
CA ASP A 163 -7.08 -7.32 4.79
C ASP A 163 -6.65 -6.01 5.46
N LEU A 164 -5.51 -6.02 6.14
CA LEU A 164 -4.82 -4.81 6.59
C LEU A 164 -3.88 -4.35 5.47
N ILE A 165 -4.29 -3.34 4.72
CA ILE A 165 -3.56 -2.85 3.54
C ILE A 165 -2.28 -2.14 3.97
N LYS A 166 -2.39 -1.23 4.95
CA LYS A 166 -1.24 -0.47 5.48
C LYS A 166 -1.55 0.19 6.82
N VAL A 167 -0.48 0.63 7.49
CA VAL A 167 -0.52 1.51 8.67
C VAL A 167 0.42 2.69 8.43
N ASP A 168 -0.13 3.90 8.35
CA ASP A 168 0.65 5.13 8.22
C ASP A 168 0.93 5.72 9.61
N TYR A 169 2.18 6.16 9.82
CA TYR A 169 2.65 6.81 11.04
C TYR A 169 2.79 8.30 10.75
N LEU A 170 2.00 9.13 11.42
CA LEU A 170 1.94 10.56 11.18
C LEU A 170 2.70 11.31 12.27
N VAL A 171 3.69 12.08 11.84
CA VAL A 171 4.44 13.04 12.66
C VAL A 171 4.05 14.45 12.20
N SER A 172 3.66 15.31 13.13
CA SER A 172 3.17 16.67 12.87
C SER A 172 4.05 17.75 13.50
#